data_AF-C7C7P4-F1
#
_entry.id   AF-C7C7P4-F1
#
_cell.length_a   1.000
_cell.length_b   1.000
_cell.length_c   1.000
_cell.angle_alpha   90.00
_cell.angle_beta   90.00
_cell.angle_gamma   90.00
#
_symmetry.space_group_name_H-M   'P 1'
#
loop_
_entity.id
_entity.type
_entity.pdbx_description
1 polymer ?
#
loop_
_entity_poly.entity_id
_entity_poly.type
_entity_poly.pdbx_seq_one_letter_code
_entity_poly.pdbx_strand_id
1 'polypeptide(L)' 'MAGSPAADWSDWVVNVHDARGRRVLVRAFTKSDVAG' A
#
# COMPACT_ATOMS: atom_id res chain seq x y z
N MET A 1 25.80 3.89 2.46
CA MET A 1 24.38 3.82 2.86
C MET A 1 23.84 2.54 2.24
N ALA A 2 23.75 1.45 3.01
CA ALA A 2 23.10 0.24 2.52
C ALA A 2 21.64 0.64 2.26
N GLY A 3 21.17 0.52 1.01
CA GLY A 3 19.78 0.81 0.68
C GLY A 3 18.89 0.06 1.65
N SER A 4 17.88 0.75 2.22
CA SER A 4 16.91 0.11 3.11
C SER A 4 16.49 -1.21 2.48
N PRO A 5 16.55 -2.35 3.19
CA PRO A 5 16.03 -3.60 2.64
C PRO A 5 14.64 -3.28 2.09
N ALA A 6 14.40 -3.62 0.82
CA ALA A 6 13.12 -3.36 0.18
C ALA A 6 12.05 -3.82 1.17
N ALA A 7 11.35 -2.86 1.79
CA ALA A 7 10.48 -3.19 2.90
C ALA A 7 9.47 -4.21 2.39
N ASP A 8 9.13 -5.21 3.20
CA ASP A 8 8.11 -6.17 2.81
C ASP A 8 6.75 -5.54 3.12
N TRP A 9 6.09 -5.02 2.08
CA TRP A 9 4.80 -4.35 2.17
C TRP A 9 3.62 -5.33 1.96
N SER A 10 3.89 -6.64 1.87
CA SER A 10 2.87 -7.64 1.51
C SER A 10 1.72 -7.73 2.52
N ASP A 11 1.96 -7.34 3.78
CA ASP A 11 0.94 -7.32 4.84
C ASP A 11 0.27 -5.94 5.00
N TRP A 12 0.61 -4.95 4.16
CA TRP A 12 0.11 -3.60 4.29
C TRP A 12 -1.27 -3.48 3.62
N VAL A 13 -2.23 -2.92 4.35
CA VAL A 13 -3.59 -2.64 3.87
C VAL A 13 -3.73 -1.15 3.61
N VAL A 14 -4.08 -0.80 2.37
CA VAL A 14 -4.38 0.60 2.03
C VAL A 14 -5.87 0.86 2.22
N ASN A 15 -6.16 1.93 2.96
CA ASN A 15 -7.52 2.47 3.09
C ASN A 15 -7.61 3.77 2.28
N VAL A 16 -8.46 3.80 1.26
CA VAL A 16 -8.72 5.03 0.48
C VAL A 16 -10.02 5.65 0.98
N HIS A 17 -10.00 6.97 1.21
CA HIS A 17 -11.16 7.73 1.65
C HIS A 17 -11.54 8.79 0.60
N ASP A 18 -12.83 9.05 0.43
CA ASP A 18 -13.31 10.18 -0.38
C ASP A 18 -13.01 11.52 0.33
N ALA A 19 -13.27 12.65 -0.36
CA ALA A 19 -13.06 13.99 0.21
C ALA A 19 -13.91 14.28 1.46
N ARG A 20 -14.90 13.44 1.76
CA ARG A 20 -15.75 13.50 2.95
C ARG A 20 -15.29 12.53 4.05
N GLY A 21 -14.17 11.83 3.84
CA GLY A 21 -13.61 10.87 4.79
C GLY A 21 -14.27 9.49 4.77
N ARG A 22 -15.17 9.18 3.82
CA ARG A 22 -15.79 7.85 3.74
C ARG A 22 -14.84 6.87 3.06
N ARG A 23 -14.70 5.67 3.62
CA ARG A 23 -13.83 4.63 3.06
C ARG A 23 -14.43 4.08 1.75
N VAL A 24 -13.69 4.19 0.66
CA VAL A 24 -14.13 3.81 -0.70
C VAL A 24 -13.39 2.61 -1.29
N LEU A 25 -12.19 2.29 -0.79
CA LEU A 25 -11.46 1.09 -1.20
C LEU A 25 -10.62 0.54 -0.05
N VAL A 26 -10.62 -0.79 0.07
CA VAL A 26 -9.66 -1.55 0.88
C VAL A 26 -9.05 -2.60 -0.03
N ARG A 27 -7.74 -2.55 -0.22
CA ARG A 27 -7.02 -3.56 -1.00
C ARG A 27 -5.70 -3.87 -0.29
N ALA A 28 -5.36 -5.15 -0.23
CA ALA A 28 -4.04 -5.59 0.19
C ALA A 28 -3.02 -5.16 -0.86
N PHE A 29 -1.90 -4.58 -0.43
CA PHE A 29 -0.78 -4.32 -1.34
C PHE A 29 -0.13 -5.66 -1.67
N THR A 30 -0.16 -6.05 -2.94
CA THR A 30 0.55 -7.24 -3.40
C THR A 30 1.88 -6.80 -3.99
N LYS A 31 2.89 -7.68 -3.93
CA LYS A 31 4.22 -7.42 -4.51
C LYS A 31 4.18 -6.93 -5.98
N SER A 32 3.14 -7.32 -6.72
CA SER A 32 2.85 -6.91 -8.10
C SER A 32 2.59 -5.41 -8.25
N ASP A 33 2.13 -4.72 -7.20
CA ASP A 33 1.77 -3.30 -7.23
C ASP A 33 3.02 -2.37 -7.18
N VAL A 34 4.23 -2.91 -6.98
CA VAL A 34 5.50 -2.16 -6.88
C VAL A 34 6.30 -2.15 -8.19
N ALA A 35 5.96 -3.01 -9.15
CA ALA A 35 6.60 -3.05 -10.47
C ALA A 35 5.87 -2.13 -11.44
N GLY A 36 6.14 -0.83 -11.34
CA GLY A 36 5.68 0.21 -12.27
C GLY A 36 6.78 1.22 -12.53
#